data_AF-F0WHC4-F1
#
_entry.id   AF-F0WHC4-F1
#
_cell.length_a   1.000
_cell.length_b   1.000
_cell.length_c   1.000
_cell.angle_alpha   90.00
_cell.angle_beta   90.00
_cell.angle_gamma   90.00
#
_symmetry.space_group_name_H-M   'P 1'
#
loop_
_entity.id
_entity.type
_entity.pdbx_description
1 polymer ?
#
loop_
_entity_poly.entity_id
_entity_poly.type
_entity_poly.pdbx_seq_one_letter_code
_entity_poly.pdbx_strand_id
1 'polypeptide(L)'
;MPCGRNTESENGGRKPRQYMRNVSTHSLRLMVTDHYDVHGMPATLERFYPGVVGSAKETKRNSVYMWAKGREKFVRLCKAQAISELCRTREIGTATTLPRDAELDIIKWINGYLLEGSPISALMLKRKSLQIAREVYVSATAFTAS
;
A
#
# COMPACT_ATOMS: atom_id res chain seq x y z
N MET A 1 -3.46 1.20 -35.98
CA MET A 1 -4.40 0.75 -34.92
C MET A 1 -3.60 0.49 -33.66
N PRO A 2 -3.85 1.24 -32.57
CA PRO A 2 -4.02 0.56 -31.29
C PRO A 2 -5.25 1.08 -30.54
N CYS A 3 -6.12 0.16 -30.17
CA CYS A 3 -7.28 0.41 -29.32
C CYS A 3 -6.79 0.70 -27.89
N GLY A 4 -6.88 1.96 -27.48
CA GLY A 4 -6.71 2.37 -26.08
C GLY A 4 -7.90 1.90 -25.23
N ARG A 5 -7.67 1.67 -23.93
CA ARG A 5 -8.70 1.17 -23.01
C ARG A 5 -9.91 2.11 -22.96
N ASN A 6 -11.07 1.62 -23.37
CA ASN A 6 -12.35 2.34 -23.31
C ASN A 6 -12.61 2.83 -21.87
N THR A 7 -12.62 4.15 -21.68
CA THR A 7 -12.88 4.82 -20.39
C THR A 7 -14.15 5.66 -20.49
N GLU A 8 -15.15 5.19 -21.20
CA GLU A 8 -16.41 5.94 -21.38
C GLU A 8 -17.55 5.15 -20.74
N SER A 9 -18.35 5.85 -19.93
CA SER A 9 -19.72 5.44 -19.60
C SER A 9 -20.64 5.70 -20.80
N GLU A 10 -21.84 5.13 -20.80
CA GLU A 10 -22.86 5.36 -21.84
C GLU A 10 -23.17 6.85 -22.09
N ASN A 11 -22.83 7.72 -21.13
CA ASN A 11 -22.96 9.17 -21.20
C ASN A 11 -21.64 9.92 -21.46
N GLY A 12 -20.62 9.28 -22.05
CA GLY A 12 -19.36 9.93 -22.45
C GLY A 12 -18.48 10.40 -21.28
N GLY A 13 -18.73 9.89 -20.06
CA GLY A 13 -18.02 10.30 -18.85
C GLY A 13 -17.09 9.23 -18.28
N ARG A 14 -16.16 9.63 -17.41
CA ARG A 14 -15.34 8.69 -16.64
C ARG A 14 -16.25 7.80 -15.79
N LYS A 15 -16.12 6.47 -15.93
CA LYS A 15 -16.86 5.53 -15.07
C LYS A 15 -16.63 5.86 -13.58
N PRO A 16 -17.70 5.91 -12.76
CA PRO A 16 -17.56 6.20 -11.35
C PRO A 16 -16.68 5.15 -10.67
N ARG A 17 -15.85 5.60 -9.73
CA ARG A 17 -15.02 4.69 -8.93
C ARG A 17 -15.95 3.84 -8.08
N GLN A 18 -15.88 2.52 -8.25
CA GLN A 18 -16.75 1.59 -7.52
C GLN A 18 -16.28 1.33 -6.07
N TYR A 19 -15.09 1.81 -5.68
CA TYR A 19 -14.48 1.65 -4.35
C TYR A 19 -14.60 0.25 -3.70
N MET A 20 -14.67 -0.82 -4.50
CA MET A 20 -15.03 -2.17 -4.01
C MET A 20 -13.90 -2.89 -3.25
N ARG A 21 -12.69 -2.31 -3.20
CA ARG A 21 -11.54 -2.94 -2.56
C ARG A 21 -11.43 -2.51 -1.10
N ASN A 22 -11.92 -3.36 -0.20
CA ASN A 22 -11.59 -3.28 1.22
C ASN A 22 -10.27 -4.01 1.48
N VAL A 23 -9.22 -3.26 1.84
CA VAL A 23 -7.89 -3.81 2.15
C VAL A 23 -7.72 -3.86 3.66
N SER A 24 -7.42 -5.03 4.20
CA SER A 24 -7.17 -5.24 5.63
C SER A 24 -5.93 -4.49 6.11
N THR A 25 -5.99 -3.87 7.29
CA THR A 25 -4.85 -3.28 8.00
C THR A 25 -3.90 -4.37 8.52
N HIS A 26 -2.67 -4.01 8.85
CA HIS A 26 -1.73 -4.96 9.47
C HIS A 26 -2.22 -5.45 10.82
N SER A 27 -2.83 -4.58 11.63
CA SER A 27 -3.46 -4.94 12.90
C SER A 27 -4.56 -5.99 12.76
N LEU A 28 -5.45 -5.83 11.78
CA LEU A 28 -6.52 -6.80 11.52
C LEU A 28 -5.94 -8.15 11.07
N ARG A 29 -4.93 -8.14 10.19
CA ARG A 29 -4.27 -9.37 9.74
C ARG A 29 -3.65 -10.12 10.91
N LEU A 30 -2.96 -9.41 11.81
CA LEU A 30 -2.36 -10.02 13.00
C LEU A 30 -3.43 -10.60 13.93
N MET A 31 -4.50 -9.86 14.21
CA MET A 31 -5.61 -10.33 15.06
C MET A 31 -6.27 -11.60 14.50
N VAL A 32 -6.49 -11.65 13.19
CA VAL A 32 -7.06 -12.82 12.51
C VAL A 32 -6.11 -14.02 12.60
N THR A 33 -4.81 -13.79 12.42
CA THR A 33 -3.79 -14.84 12.56
C THR A 33 -3.71 -15.36 13.99
N ASP A 34 -3.67 -14.50 15.00
CA ASP A 34 -3.62 -14.92 16.41
C ASP A 34 -4.87 -15.71 16.81
N HIS A 35 -6.05 -15.32 16.30
CA HIS A 35 -7.27 -16.10 16.53
C HIS A 35 -7.23 -17.46 15.85
N TYR A 36 -6.70 -17.52 14.62
CA TYR A 36 -6.54 -18.75 13.85
C TYR A 36 -5.64 -19.76 14.56
N ASP A 37 -4.52 -19.31 15.15
CA ASP A 37 -3.59 -20.17 15.87
C ASP A 37 -4.24 -20.84 17.10
N VAL A 38 -5.22 -20.20 17.72
CA VAL A 38 -5.90 -20.71 18.93
C VAL A 38 -7.19 -21.50 18.62
N HIS A 39 -7.98 -21.07 17.65
CA HIS A 39 -9.34 -21.59 17.42
C HIS A 39 -9.50 -22.34 16.08
N GLY A 40 -8.48 -22.28 15.21
CA GLY A 40 -8.51 -22.88 13.88
C GLY A 40 -9.31 -22.09 12.84
N MET A 41 -9.29 -22.59 11.60
CA MET A 41 -9.82 -21.88 10.43
C MET A 41 -11.36 -21.67 10.46
N PRO A 42 -12.19 -22.68 10.78
CA PRO A 42 -13.64 -22.51 10.71
C PRO A 42 -14.15 -21.40 11.64
N ALA A 43 -13.74 -21.43 12.91
CA ALA A 43 -14.10 -20.42 13.91
C ALA A 43 -13.58 -19.01 13.54
N THR A 44 -12.41 -18.93 12.89
CA THR A 44 -11.84 -17.65 12.45
C THR A 44 -12.66 -17.03 11.31
N LEU A 45 -13.09 -17.84 10.33
CA LEU A 45 -13.91 -17.32 9.24
C LEU A 45 -15.29 -16.86 9.72
N GLU A 46 -15.90 -17.57 10.67
CA GLU A 46 -17.18 -17.18 11.25
C GLU A 46 -17.10 -15.87 12.03
N ARG A 47 -16.02 -15.68 12.81
CA ARG A 47 -15.84 -14.47 13.63
C ARG A 47 -15.53 -13.22 12.81
N PHE A 48 -14.60 -13.32 11.85
CA PHE A 48 -14.08 -12.13 11.14
C PHE A 48 -14.72 -11.89 9.77
N TYR A 49 -15.34 -12.90 9.18
CA TYR A 49 -15.95 -12.82 7.86
C TYR A 49 -17.37 -13.42 7.85
N PRO A 50 -18.28 -12.95 8.75
CA PRO A 50 -19.64 -13.45 8.78
C PRO A 50 -20.35 -13.14 7.45
N GLY A 51 -21.14 -14.10 6.96
CA GLY A 51 -21.92 -13.95 5.72
C GLY A 51 -21.12 -14.11 4.41
N VAL A 52 -19.80 -14.36 4.48
CA VAL A 52 -19.01 -14.65 3.27
C VAL A 52 -19.20 -16.11 2.87
N VAL A 53 -19.70 -16.35 1.66
CA VAL A 53 -20.03 -17.68 1.12
C VAL A 53 -19.29 -18.01 -0.17
N GLY A 54 -19.25 -19.29 -0.54
CA GLY A 54 -18.68 -19.76 -1.80
C GLY A 54 -17.21 -19.37 -2.02
N SER A 55 -16.90 -18.91 -3.23
CA SER A 55 -15.53 -18.56 -3.65
C SER A 55 -14.91 -17.42 -2.84
N ALA A 56 -15.74 -16.50 -2.32
CA ALA A 56 -15.27 -15.42 -1.46
C ALA A 56 -14.76 -15.95 -0.12
N LYS A 57 -15.40 -16.99 0.43
CA LYS A 57 -14.98 -17.63 1.70
C LYS A 57 -13.62 -18.30 1.52
N GLU A 58 -13.42 -19.00 0.41
CA GLU A 58 -12.13 -19.63 0.09
C GLU A 58 -11.03 -18.58 -0.16
N THR A 59 -11.36 -17.45 -0.78
CA THR A 59 -10.41 -16.34 -0.93
C THR A 59 -9.94 -15.79 0.42
N LYS A 60 -10.86 -15.65 1.39
CA LYS A 60 -10.52 -15.24 2.75
C LYS A 60 -9.69 -16.30 3.46
N ARG A 61 -10.06 -17.57 3.35
CA ARG A 61 -9.27 -18.70 3.87
C ARG A 61 -7.83 -18.68 3.37
N ASN A 62 -7.62 -18.54 2.06
CA ASN A 62 -6.29 -18.44 1.45
C ASN A 62 -5.52 -17.22 1.96
N SER A 63 -6.21 -16.09 2.15
CA SER A 63 -5.60 -14.89 2.74
C SER A 63 -5.10 -15.15 4.16
N VAL A 64 -5.90 -15.82 5.00
CA VAL A 64 -5.50 -16.17 6.37
C VAL A 64 -4.29 -17.10 6.39
N TYR A 65 -4.24 -18.13 5.54
CA TYR A 65 -3.05 -18.98 5.43
C TYR A 65 -1.80 -18.20 5.01
N MET A 66 -1.93 -17.32 4.02
CA MET A 66 -0.83 -16.46 3.58
C MET A 66 -0.36 -15.52 4.69
N TRP A 67 -1.27 -15.00 5.51
CA TRP A 67 -0.92 -14.14 6.65
C TRP A 67 -0.25 -14.93 7.77
N ALA A 68 -0.75 -16.12 8.09
CA ALA A 68 -0.15 -17.00 9.09
C ALA A 68 1.30 -17.36 8.72
N LYS A 69 1.56 -17.68 7.44
CA LYS A 69 2.92 -17.93 6.94
C LYS A 69 3.86 -16.71 7.10
N GLY A 70 3.31 -15.50 7.08
CA GLY A 70 4.04 -14.23 7.21
C GLY A 70 3.90 -13.54 8.56
N ARG A 71 3.47 -14.25 9.63
CA ARG A 71 3.08 -13.64 10.91
C ARG A 71 4.12 -12.69 11.49
N GLU A 72 5.40 -13.08 11.48
CA GLU A 72 6.51 -12.27 12.01
C GLU A 72 6.57 -10.86 11.40
N LYS A 73 6.21 -10.73 10.11
CA LYS A 73 6.16 -9.42 9.44
C LYS A 73 5.14 -8.51 10.10
N PHE A 74 3.94 -9.02 10.39
CA PHE A 74 2.89 -8.22 11.02
C PHE A 74 3.20 -7.91 12.47
N VAL A 75 3.75 -8.88 13.23
CA VAL A 75 4.23 -8.63 14.61
C VAL A 75 5.22 -7.46 14.64
N ARG A 76 6.20 -7.43 13.73
CA ARG A 76 7.16 -6.32 13.64
C ARG A 76 6.50 -5.00 13.28
N LEU A 77 5.60 -4.99 12.28
CA LEU A 77 4.91 -3.78 11.82
C LEU A 77 3.95 -3.22 12.88
N CYS A 78 3.31 -4.08 13.66
CA CYS A 78 2.36 -3.69 14.70
C CYS A 78 3.03 -3.18 15.99
N LYS A 79 4.36 -3.21 16.11
CA LYS A 79 5.08 -2.61 17.26
C LYS A 79 4.89 -1.08 17.34
N ALA A 80 4.67 -0.42 16.21
CA ALA A 80 4.40 1.01 16.14
C ALA A 80 2.94 1.26 15.74
N GLN A 81 2.20 2.02 16.56
CA GLN A 81 0.79 2.30 16.31
C GLN A 81 0.54 2.94 14.94
N ALA A 82 1.39 3.89 14.54
CA ALA A 82 1.27 4.55 13.24
C ALA A 82 1.40 3.58 12.04
N ILE A 83 2.11 2.46 12.20
CA ILE A 83 2.31 1.47 11.13
C ILE A 83 1.24 0.38 11.19
N SER A 84 0.70 0.06 12.38
CA SER A 84 -0.29 -1.00 12.56
C SER A 84 -1.59 -0.75 11.80
N GLU A 85 -1.99 0.53 11.69
CA GLU A 85 -3.19 0.97 10.98
C GLU A 85 -3.01 1.05 9.46
N LEU A 86 -1.77 0.94 8.95
CA LEU A 86 -1.51 0.95 7.52
C LEU A 86 -1.94 -0.38 6.87
N CYS A 87 -2.47 -0.27 5.65
CA CYS A 87 -2.82 -1.44 4.84
C CYS A 87 -1.62 -2.02 4.07
N ARG A 88 -0.60 -1.18 3.83
CA ARG A 88 0.57 -1.47 3.00
C ARG A 88 1.80 -0.77 3.55
N THR A 89 2.93 -1.46 3.50
CA THR A 89 4.26 -0.93 3.81
C THR A 89 5.18 -1.34 2.67
N ARG A 90 6.01 -0.41 2.19
CA ARG A 90 7.06 -0.70 1.22
C ARG A 90 8.38 -0.83 1.97
N GLU A 91 9.20 -1.78 1.56
CA GLU A 91 10.56 -1.87 2.07
C GLU A 91 11.36 -0.69 1.50
N ILE A 92 12.22 -0.10 2.34
CA ILE A 92 13.10 0.99 1.91
C ILE A 92 13.96 0.49 0.75
N GLY A 93 14.04 1.24 -0.35
CA GLY A 93 14.75 0.83 -1.56
C GLY A 93 13.96 -0.06 -2.55
N THR A 94 12.66 -0.30 -2.33
CA THR A 94 11.83 -1.02 -3.33
C THR A 94 11.60 -0.20 -4.61
N ALA A 95 11.70 1.13 -4.54
CA ALA A 95 11.64 1.95 -5.74
C ALA A 95 12.98 1.84 -6.47
N THR A 96 13.01 1.02 -7.51
CA THR A 96 14.20 0.68 -8.31
C THR A 96 14.78 1.83 -9.12
N THR A 97 14.28 3.04 -8.94
CA THR A 97 14.54 4.15 -9.88
C THR A 97 15.46 5.21 -9.31
N LEU A 98 15.53 5.37 -8.00
CA LEU A 98 16.47 6.27 -7.34
C LEU A 98 17.39 5.47 -6.41
N PRO A 99 18.67 5.83 -6.31
CA PRO A 99 19.55 5.27 -5.30
C PRO A 99 19.04 5.64 -3.90
N ARG A 100 19.34 4.79 -2.92
CA ARG A 100 18.85 4.92 -1.53
C ARG A 100 19.13 6.30 -0.92
N ASP A 101 20.30 6.86 -1.18
CA ASP A 101 20.68 8.16 -0.60
C ASP A 101 19.85 9.32 -1.18
N ALA A 102 19.51 9.25 -2.48
CA ALA A 102 18.59 10.20 -3.09
C ALA A 102 17.17 10.11 -2.51
N GLU A 103 16.69 8.90 -2.21
CA GLU A 103 15.39 8.73 -1.54
C GLU A 103 15.39 9.35 -0.14
N LEU A 104 16.49 9.18 0.62
CA LEU A 104 16.64 9.76 1.95
C LEU A 104 16.63 11.28 1.91
N ASP A 105 17.22 11.90 0.89
CA ASP A 105 17.22 13.36 0.75
C ASP A 105 15.81 13.91 0.44
N ILE A 106 15.00 13.19 -0.34
CA ILE A 106 13.58 13.51 -0.51
C ILE A 106 12.85 13.42 0.83
N ILE A 107 13.09 12.35 1.61
CA ILE A 107 12.43 12.14 2.91
C ILE A 107 12.80 13.23 3.92
N LYS A 108 14.09 13.59 4.03
CA LYS A 108 14.55 14.68 4.90
C LYS A 108 13.89 16.00 4.52
N TRP A 109 13.81 16.29 3.23
CA TRP A 109 13.14 17.49 2.72
C TRP A 109 11.65 17.49 3.08
N ILE A 110 10.93 16.38 2.90
CA ILE A 110 9.51 16.26 3.30
C ILE A 110 9.35 16.49 4.81
N ASN A 111 10.16 15.81 5.62
CA ASN A 111 10.07 15.90 7.07
C ASN A 111 10.32 17.32 7.59
N GLY A 112 11.20 18.09 6.94
CA GLY A 112 11.41 19.51 7.27
C GLY A 112 10.12 20.33 7.11
N TYR A 113 9.42 20.20 5.98
CA TYR A 113 8.15 20.89 5.75
C TYR A 113 7.03 20.42 6.69
N LEU A 114 6.99 19.12 7.00
CA LEU A 114 6.01 18.58 7.95
C LEU A 114 6.25 19.07 9.37
N LEU A 115 7.51 19.26 9.78
CA LEU A 115 7.86 19.82 11.08
C LEU A 115 7.41 21.29 11.19
N GLU A 116 7.51 22.05 10.11
CA GLU A 116 7.01 23.43 10.02
C GLU A 116 5.49 23.54 9.85
N GLY A 117 4.78 22.40 9.74
CA GLY A 117 3.33 22.38 9.54
C GLY A 117 2.86 22.84 8.17
N SER A 118 3.78 23.00 7.20
CA SER A 118 3.45 23.49 5.86
C SER A 118 3.04 22.32 4.94
N PRO A 119 1.87 22.39 4.28
CA PRO A 119 1.45 21.34 3.36
C PRO A 119 2.35 21.31 2.11
N ILE A 120 2.78 20.11 1.73
CA ILE A 120 3.54 19.88 0.49
C ILE A 120 2.57 19.54 -0.63
N SER A 121 2.55 20.36 -1.68
CA SER A 121 1.77 20.05 -2.88
C SER A 121 2.42 18.94 -3.70
N ALA A 122 1.62 18.15 -4.42
CA ALA A 122 2.11 17.13 -5.33
C ALA A 122 3.08 17.70 -6.38
N LEU A 123 2.86 18.95 -6.83
CA LEU A 123 3.74 19.63 -7.77
C LEU A 123 5.13 19.90 -7.18
N MET A 124 5.20 20.32 -5.91
CA MET A 124 6.48 20.56 -5.23
C MET A 124 7.26 19.27 -5.08
N LEU A 125 6.60 18.19 -4.64
CA LEU A 125 7.22 16.89 -4.51
C LEU A 125 7.74 16.41 -5.87
N LYS A 126 6.94 16.51 -6.93
CA LYS A 126 7.35 16.18 -8.30
C LYS A 126 8.60 16.93 -8.74
N ARG A 127 8.63 18.26 -8.52
CA ARG A 127 9.78 19.11 -8.89
C ARG A 127 11.03 18.72 -8.11
N LYS A 128 10.91 18.50 -6.79
CA LYS A 128 12.04 18.12 -5.94
C LYS A 128 12.59 16.75 -6.32
N SER A 129 11.72 15.77 -6.58
CA SER A 129 12.15 14.44 -6.99
C SER A 129 12.86 14.45 -8.36
N LEU A 130 12.37 15.25 -9.32
CA LEU A 130 13.05 15.41 -10.62
C LEU A 130 14.41 16.12 -10.49
N GLN A 131 14.51 17.09 -9.57
CA GLN A 131 15.78 17.75 -9.27
C GLN A 131 16.81 16.74 -8.74
N ILE A 132 16.43 15.98 -7.70
CA ILE A 132 17.32 14.99 -7.09
C ILE A 132 17.71 13.90 -8.11
N ALA A 133 16.78 13.45 -8.94
CA ALA A 133 17.08 12.50 -10.01
C ALA A 133 18.17 13.01 -10.98
N ARG A 134 18.16 14.31 -11.29
CA ARG A 134 19.21 14.93 -12.13
C ARG A 134 20.56 14.98 -11.40
N GLU A 135 20.55 15.28 -10.11
CA GLU A 135 21.76 15.34 -9.27
C GLU A 135 22.45 13.97 -9.16
N VAL A 136 21.67 12.88 -9.14
CA VAL A 136 22.20 11.50 -9.18
C VAL A 136 22.34 10.92 -10.59
N TYR A 137 22.27 11.75 -11.63
CA TYR A 137 22.42 11.35 -13.04
C TYR A 137 21.48 10.22 -13.50
N VAL A 138 20.29 10.12 -12.91
CA VAL A 138 19.27 9.17 -13.34
C VAL A 138 18.56 9.73 -14.57
N SER A 139 18.46 8.93 -15.63
CA SER A 139 17.85 9.36 -16.89
C SER A 139 16.35 9.68 -16.70
N ALA A 140 15.87 10.71 -17.40
CA ALA A 140 14.46 11.10 -17.37
C ALA A 140 13.52 10.02 -17.92
N THR A 141 14.05 9.07 -18.69
CA THR A 141 13.32 7.90 -19.18
C THR A 141 13.23 6.80 -18.12
N ALA A 142 14.22 6.70 -17.23
CA ALA A 142 14.18 5.77 -16.11
C ALA A 142 13.29 6.30 -14.98
N PHE A 143 13.36 7.60 -14.66
CA PHE A 143 12.63 8.22 -13.55
C PHE A 143 11.48 9.12 -13.98
N THR A 144 10.25 8.66 -13.68
CA THR A 144 9.04 9.48 -13.81
C THR A 144 8.47 9.81 -12.43
N ALA A 145 8.39 11.10 -12.11
CA ALA A 145 7.68 11.59 -10.93
C ALA A 145 6.23 11.95 -11.29
N SER A 146 5.26 11.28 -10.65
CA SER A 146 3.82 11.49 -10.83
C SER A 146 3.15 11.95 -9.55
#